data_AF-A0A6S7ID82-F1
#
_entry.id   AF-A0A6S7ID82-F1
#
_cell.length_a   1.000
_cell.length_b   1.000
_cell.length_c   1.000
_cell.angle_alpha   90.00
_cell.angle_beta   90.00
_cell.angle_gamma   90.00
#
_symmetry.space_group_name_H-M   'P 1'
#
loop_
_entity.id
_entity.type
_entity.pdbx_description
1 polymer ?
#
loop_
_entity_poly.entity_id
_entity_poly.type
_entity_poly.pdbx_seq_one_letter_code
_entity_poly.pdbx_strand_id
1 'polypeptide(L)'
;MLVQEFETNRSVIDKAIYVFRFFGITQAEFIQNVSKSGLLTVEEMIPIHEKFLGIDSPALKWKLSNRKPGNIDRFSRFSRKAKDPLNTWGYHGTPDCLCFSVNKEVSLLGVRLFGDQNESKYHVTFEVKEAKVTGSYISERNQDDIPGFDVMLNEPVILKQNEVVTLSATMKGPRSYYGKNGSPSVTLEGVTATFGDSPSTNNGTSPDRGQFDEIILDI
;
A
#
# COMPACT_ATOMS: atom_id res chain seq x y z
N MET A 1 -36.17 -1.45 28.35
CA MET A 1 -35.74 -0.12 27.88
C MET A 1 -34.55 -0.19 26.92
N LEU A 2 -33.61 -1.13 27.09
CA LEU A 2 -32.51 -1.35 26.13
C LEU A 2 -32.98 -1.87 24.76
N VAL A 3 -33.93 -2.80 24.69
CA VAL A 3 -34.42 -3.39 23.42
C VAL A 3 -35.03 -2.36 22.46
N GLN A 4 -35.64 -1.29 22.99
CA GLN A 4 -36.32 -0.26 22.20
C GLN A 4 -35.35 0.68 21.47
N GLU A 5 -34.19 0.98 22.06
CA GLU A 5 -33.16 1.84 21.46
C GLU A 5 -32.44 1.15 20.28
N PHE A 6 -32.28 -0.17 20.35
CA PHE A 6 -31.59 -0.97 19.32
C PHE A 6 -32.41 -1.18 18.04
N GLU A 7 -33.73 -1.42 18.17
CA GLU A 7 -34.64 -1.45 17.00
C GLU A 7 -34.69 -0.09 16.29
N THR A 8 -34.50 0.99 17.04
CA THR A 8 -34.55 2.36 16.51
C THR A 8 -33.39 2.62 15.54
N ASN A 9 -32.16 2.16 15.83
CA ASN A 9 -31.02 2.37 14.92
C ASN A 9 -31.13 1.53 13.63
N ARG A 10 -31.61 0.28 13.73
CA ARG A 10 -31.79 -0.57 12.54
C ARG A 10 -32.93 -0.07 11.65
N SER A 11 -34.04 0.39 12.22
CA SER A 11 -35.15 0.96 11.45
C SER A 11 -34.78 2.25 10.72
N VAL A 12 -33.84 3.03 11.26
CA VAL A 12 -33.31 4.25 10.60
C VAL A 12 -32.32 3.93 9.48
N ILE A 13 -31.54 2.84 9.60
CA ILE A 13 -30.43 2.50 8.69
C ILE A 13 -30.80 1.41 7.67
N ASP A 14 -31.98 0.78 7.79
CA ASP A 14 -32.55 -0.32 6.98
C ASP A 14 -31.80 -0.69 5.70
N LYS A 15 -31.96 0.07 4.61
CA LYS A 15 -31.26 -0.18 3.33
C LYS A 15 -29.87 0.43 3.23
N ALA A 16 -29.57 1.46 4.02
CA ALA A 16 -28.28 2.13 4.03
C ALA A 16 -27.18 1.24 4.63
N ILE A 17 -27.54 0.23 5.45
CA ILE A 17 -26.57 -0.70 6.03
C ILE A 17 -25.78 -1.47 4.96
N TYR A 18 -26.39 -1.72 3.80
CA TYR A 18 -25.76 -2.42 2.68
C TYR A 18 -24.77 -1.54 1.89
N VAL A 19 -24.64 -0.26 2.26
CA VAL A 19 -23.61 0.66 1.75
C VAL A 19 -22.32 0.58 2.58
N PHE A 20 -22.39 0.13 3.85
CA PHE A 20 -21.22 0.01 4.71
C PHE A 20 -20.22 -1.02 4.15
N ARG A 21 -18.93 -0.65 4.20
CA ARG A 21 -17.84 -1.44 3.60
C ARG A 21 -17.09 -2.24 4.67
N PHE A 22 -17.71 -3.30 5.16
CA PHE A 22 -17.12 -4.14 6.23
C PHE A 22 -15.85 -4.89 5.81
N PHE A 23 -15.60 -5.05 4.50
CA PHE A 23 -14.43 -5.75 3.97
C PHE A 23 -13.20 -4.85 3.76
N GLY A 24 -13.28 -3.57 4.16
CA GLY A 24 -12.12 -2.67 4.21
C GLY A 24 -11.31 -2.77 5.50
N ILE A 25 -11.78 -3.55 6.49
CA ILE A 25 -11.13 -3.76 7.79
C ILE A 25 -10.79 -5.24 7.98
N THR A 26 -9.89 -5.56 8.91
CA THR A 26 -9.54 -6.95 9.25
C THR A 26 -10.70 -7.67 9.95
N GLN A 27 -10.68 -9.01 9.95
CA GLN A 27 -11.67 -9.81 10.70
C GLN A 27 -11.66 -9.45 12.20
N ALA A 28 -10.48 -9.21 12.77
CA ALA A 28 -10.34 -8.81 14.18
C ALA A 28 -11.00 -7.46 14.47
N GLU A 29 -10.78 -6.46 13.61
CA GLU A 29 -11.41 -5.15 13.72
C GLU A 29 -12.92 -5.22 13.50
N PHE A 30 -13.39 -6.06 12.58
CA PHE A 30 -14.81 -6.31 12.37
C PHE A 30 -15.46 -6.89 13.63
N ILE A 31 -14.84 -7.88 14.26
CA ILE A 31 -15.33 -8.50 15.51
C ILE A 31 -15.37 -7.49 16.66
N GLN A 32 -14.33 -6.66 16.78
CA GLN A 32 -14.21 -5.69 17.86
C GLN A 32 -15.19 -4.52 17.71
N ASN A 33 -15.37 -4.01 16.49
CA ASN A 33 -16.05 -2.74 16.26
C ASN A 33 -17.45 -2.87 15.66
N VAL A 34 -17.73 -3.94 14.91
CA VAL A 34 -18.99 -4.09 14.16
C VAL A 34 -19.85 -5.20 14.72
N SER A 35 -19.31 -6.40 14.96
CA SER A 35 -20.13 -7.54 15.42
C SER A 35 -20.80 -7.30 16.78
N LYS A 36 -20.20 -6.47 17.64
CA LYS A 36 -20.74 -6.12 18.96
C LYS A 36 -21.62 -4.86 18.97
N SER A 37 -21.74 -4.17 17.84
CA SER A 37 -22.43 -2.87 17.75
C SER A 37 -23.97 -2.99 17.72
N GLY A 38 -24.51 -4.19 17.47
CA GLY A 38 -25.94 -4.40 17.23
C GLY A 38 -26.43 -3.89 15.87
N LEU A 39 -25.55 -3.40 15.00
CA LEU A 39 -25.90 -2.93 13.65
C LEU A 39 -26.42 -4.08 12.76
N LEU A 40 -25.81 -5.26 12.87
CA LEU A 40 -26.09 -6.42 12.02
C LEU A 40 -26.84 -7.49 12.82
N THR A 41 -27.78 -8.18 12.18
CA THR A 41 -28.34 -9.41 12.78
C THR A 41 -27.36 -10.56 12.68
N VAL A 42 -27.62 -11.63 13.42
CA VAL A 42 -26.83 -12.86 13.35
C VAL A 42 -26.82 -13.43 11.94
N GLU A 43 -27.97 -13.45 11.27
CA GLU A 43 -28.11 -13.94 9.89
C GLU A 43 -27.32 -13.10 8.89
N GLU A 44 -27.12 -11.82 9.18
CA GLU A 44 -26.33 -10.89 8.38
C GLU A 44 -24.82 -11.00 8.66
N MET A 45 -24.44 -11.38 9.88
CA MET A 45 -23.04 -11.56 10.26
C MET A 45 -22.43 -12.85 9.71
N ILE A 46 -23.22 -13.91 9.57
CA ILE A 46 -22.78 -15.22 9.06
C ILE A 46 -22.09 -15.10 7.68
N PRO A 47 -22.73 -14.55 6.62
CA PRO A 47 -22.11 -14.47 5.31
C PRO A 47 -20.86 -13.56 5.28
N ILE A 48 -20.78 -12.57 6.19
CA ILE A 48 -19.60 -11.71 6.33
C ILE A 48 -18.44 -12.50 6.95
N HIS A 49 -18.70 -13.33 7.97
CA HIS A 49 -17.68 -14.19 8.59
C HIS A 49 -17.19 -15.28 7.63
N GLU A 50 -18.11 -15.94 6.91
CA GLU A 50 -17.77 -16.88 5.84
C GLU A 50 -16.81 -16.21 4.85
N LYS A 51 -17.09 -14.96 4.47
CA LYS A 51 -16.22 -14.22 3.55
C LYS A 51 -14.83 -13.93 4.13
N PHE A 52 -14.72 -13.54 5.41
CA PHE A 52 -13.41 -13.38 6.07
C PHE A 52 -12.58 -14.67 6.12
N LEU A 53 -13.26 -15.83 6.10
CA LEU A 53 -12.63 -17.15 6.03
C LEU A 53 -12.35 -17.61 4.58
N GLY A 54 -12.64 -16.79 3.58
CA GLY A 54 -12.47 -17.13 2.17
C GLY A 54 -13.55 -18.05 1.60
N ILE A 55 -14.66 -18.23 2.32
CA ILE A 55 -15.81 -19.04 1.90
C ILE A 55 -16.79 -18.12 1.16
N ASP A 56 -17.16 -18.49 -0.06
CA ASP A 56 -18.18 -17.76 -0.80
C ASP A 56 -19.57 -18.09 -0.26
N SER A 57 -20.31 -17.04 0.09
CA SER A 57 -21.65 -17.15 0.65
C SER A 57 -22.70 -16.56 -0.29
N PRO A 58 -23.67 -17.35 -0.78
CA PRO A 58 -24.75 -16.84 -1.64
C PRO A 58 -25.71 -15.90 -0.89
N ALA A 59 -25.66 -15.88 0.44
CA ALA A 59 -26.46 -15.01 1.29
C ALA A 59 -25.79 -13.63 1.54
N LEU A 60 -24.59 -13.39 1.01
CA LEU A 60 -23.88 -12.13 1.23
C LEU A 60 -24.56 -10.96 0.49
N LYS A 61 -25.24 -10.12 1.27
CA LYS A 61 -25.95 -8.92 0.76
C LYS A 61 -25.06 -7.69 0.62
N TRP A 62 -23.92 -7.65 1.30
CA TRP A 62 -23.02 -6.51 1.23
C TRP A 62 -22.34 -6.49 -0.12
N LYS A 63 -22.26 -5.28 -0.68
CA LYS A 63 -21.31 -5.05 -1.75
C LYS A 63 -19.95 -5.45 -1.19
N LEU A 64 -19.44 -6.57 -1.70
CA LEU A 64 -17.99 -6.76 -1.77
C LEU A 64 -17.45 -5.43 -2.25
N SER A 65 -16.40 -4.95 -1.61
CA SER A 65 -15.67 -3.82 -2.13
C SER A 65 -15.23 -4.18 -3.54
N ASN A 66 -16.08 -3.89 -4.51
CA ASN A 66 -15.74 -3.64 -5.88
C ASN A 66 -15.01 -2.29 -5.84
N ARG A 67 -13.86 -2.24 -5.15
CA ARG A 67 -12.70 -2.03 -5.97
C ARG A 67 -12.78 -3.22 -6.93
N LYS A 68 -13.25 -2.98 -8.16
CA LYS A 68 -12.44 -3.53 -9.26
C LYS A 68 -11.02 -3.29 -8.77
N PRO A 69 -10.12 -4.28 -8.62
CA PRO A 69 -8.74 -3.92 -8.38
C PRO A 69 -8.49 -2.82 -9.42
N GLY A 70 -8.39 -1.56 -8.95
CA GLY A 70 -8.03 -0.46 -9.82
C GLY A 70 -6.76 -0.99 -10.46
N ASN A 71 -6.67 -0.94 -11.80
CA ASN A 71 -5.54 -1.55 -12.48
C ASN A 71 -4.29 -1.20 -11.67
N ILE A 72 -3.68 -2.22 -11.04
CA ILE A 72 -2.57 -1.97 -10.13
C ILE A 72 -1.41 -1.67 -11.05
N ASP A 73 -1.33 -0.40 -11.40
CA ASP A 73 -0.39 0.09 -12.36
C ASP A 73 0.90 0.33 -11.60
N ARG A 74 1.90 -0.46 -11.95
CA ARG A 74 3.24 -0.33 -11.39
C ARG A 74 4.25 -0.19 -12.49
N PHE A 75 5.21 0.67 -12.25
CA PHE A 75 6.36 0.84 -13.13
C PHE A 75 7.62 0.89 -12.29
N SER A 76 8.68 0.28 -12.80
CA SER A 76 10.02 0.48 -12.25
C SER A 76 10.61 1.77 -12.78
N ARG A 77 11.34 2.51 -11.94
CA ARG A 77 12.08 3.71 -12.37
C ARG A 77 13.51 3.42 -12.84
N PHE A 78 13.95 2.15 -12.78
CA PHE A 78 15.32 1.75 -13.05
C PHE A 78 15.46 0.77 -14.21
N SER A 79 16.40 1.04 -15.10
CA SER A 79 16.76 0.09 -16.17
C SER A 79 17.72 -1.00 -15.71
N ARG A 80 18.48 -0.77 -14.63
CA ARG A 80 19.41 -1.76 -14.06
C ARG A 80 19.15 -1.96 -12.57
N LYS A 81 19.00 -3.21 -12.17
CA LYS A 81 18.76 -3.61 -10.78
C LYS A 81 19.94 -4.47 -10.34
N ALA A 82 20.76 -3.94 -9.45
CA ALA A 82 22.08 -4.51 -9.17
C ALA A 82 22.17 -5.06 -7.75
N LYS A 83 22.68 -6.28 -7.65
CA LYS A 83 23.48 -6.73 -6.51
C LYS A 83 24.91 -6.87 -7.00
N ASP A 84 25.65 -5.78 -6.89
CA ASP A 84 27.07 -5.82 -7.15
C ASP A 84 27.75 -6.33 -5.85
N PRO A 85 28.58 -7.39 -5.89
CA PRO A 85 29.28 -7.89 -4.72
C PRO A 85 30.04 -6.81 -3.93
N LEU A 86 30.45 -5.74 -4.63
CA LEU A 86 31.17 -4.60 -4.07
C LEU A 86 30.26 -3.40 -3.78
N ASN A 87 29.06 -3.34 -4.36
CA ASN A 87 28.11 -2.26 -4.16
C ASN A 87 26.73 -2.83 -3.81
N THR A 88 26.38 -2.77 -2.54
CA THR A 88 25.07 -3.13 -2.02
C THR A 88 24.47 -1.93 -1.27
N TRP A 89 23.16 -1.94 -1.00
CA TRP A 89 22.52 -0.86 -0.27
C TRP A 89 22.45 -1.18 1.23
N GLY A 90 23.00 -0.30 2.07
CA GLY A 90 23.06 -0.48 3.51
C GLY A 90 22.05 0.38 4.26
N TYR A 91 21.71 -0.03 5.48
CA TYR A 91 20.70 0.64 6.29
C TYR A 91 21.23 0.95 7.69
N HIS A 92 21.34 2.23 8.03
CA HIS A 92 21.88 2.72 9.30
C HIS A 92 20.93 3.69 10.03
N GLY A 93 19.63 3.63 9.71
CA GLY A 93 18.59 4.47 10.30
C GLY A 93 18.33 5.79 9.58
N THR A 94 19.15 6.15 8.59
CA THR A 94 18.84 7.24 7.66
C THR A 94 17.80 6.76 6.63
N PRO A 95 16.72 7.51 6.37
CA PRO A 95 15.73 7.13 5.38
C PRO A 95 16.27 7.25 3.95
N ASP A 96 15.80 6.38 3.07
CA ASP A 96 15.86 6.60 1.64
C ASP A 96 14.71 7.53 1.24
N CYS A 97 15.02 8.64 0.56
CA CYS A 97 14.06 9.69 0.23
C CYS A 97 14.09 10.01 -1.28
N LEU A 98 12.91 10.21 -1.87
CA LEU A 98 12.75 10.56 -3.28
C LEU A 98 11.60 11.56 -3.47
N CYS A 99 11.85 12.67 -4.18
CA CYS A 99 10.78 13.56 -4.59
C CYS A 99 10.04 12.97 -5.79
N PHE A 100 8.72 13.08 -5.79
CA PHE A 100 7.83 12.43 -6.73
C PHE A 100 6.68 13.37 -7.09
N SER A 101 6.31 13.42 -8.37
CA SER A 101 5.13 14.12 -8.85
C SER A 101 4.56 13.44 -10.08
N VAL A 102 3.29 13.72 -10.38
CA VAL A 102 2.53 13.14 -11.50
C VAL A 102 1.86 14.24 -12.30
N ASN A 103 1.76 14.07 -13.62
CA ASN A 103 1.13 15.06 -14.50
C ASN A 103 -0.42 15.03 -14.48
N LYS A 104 -1.03 14.09 -13.76
CA LYS A 104 -2.48 13.90 -13.60
C LYS A 104 -2.78 13.49 -12.17
N GLU A 105 -3.99 13.78 -11.71
CA GLU A 105 -4.44 13.28 -10.41
C GLU A 105 -4.62 11.76 -10.46
N VAL A 106 -3.97 11.06 -9.53
CA VAL A 106 -4.01 9.60 -9.37
C VAL A 106 -3.91 9.26 -7.89
N SER A 107 -4.14 8.00 -7.54
CA SER A 107 -3.94 7.53 -6.17
C SER A 107 -2.67 6.70 -6.03
N LEU A 108 -1.80 7.06 -5.09
CA LEU A 108 -0.66 6.24 -4.68
C LEU A 108 -1.14 5.13 -3.76
N LEU A 109 -0.91 3.89 -4.16
CA LEU A 109 -1.25 2.70 -3.38
C LEU A 109 -0.10 2.21 -2.52
N GLY A 110 1.14 2.39 -2.99
CA GLY A 110 2.32 1.91 -2.30
C GLY A 110 3.58 1.98 -3.16
N VAL A 111 4.64 1.33 -2.69
CA VAL A 111 5.92 1.24 -3.39
C VAL A 111 6.49 -0.17 -3.25
N ARG A 112 7.32 -0.58 -4.22
CA ARG A 112 8.19 -1.75 -4.06
C ARG A 112 9.58 -1.30 -3.68
N LEU A 113 10.08 -1.78 -2.55
CA LEU A 113 11.45 -1.56 -2.10
C LEU A 113 12.32 -2.77 -2.43
N PHE A 114 13.61 -2.57 -2.64
CA PHE A 114 14.53 -3.67 -2.87
C PHE A 114 14.84 -4.42 -1.57
N GLY A 115 14.96 -5.73 -1.69
CA GLY A 115 15.35 -6.62 -0.62
C GLY A 115 16.65 -7.35 -0.98
N ASP A 116 16.92 -8.47 -0.30
CA ASP A 116 18.02 -9.35 -0.64
C ASP A 116 17.52 -10.67 -1.24
N GLN A 117 18.43 -11.44 -1.81
CA GLN A 117 18.10 -12.72 -2.41
C GLN A 117 17.89 -13.87 -1.40
N ASN A 118 18.08 -13.62 -0.10
CA ASN A 118 18.07 -14.66 0.93
C ASN A 118 16.74 -14.68 1.71
N GLU A 119 15.68 -14.07 1.18
CA GLU A 119 14.37 -13.99 1.83
C GLU A 119 14.45 -13.37 3.23
N SER A 120 15.36 -12.40 3.41
CA SER A 120 15.54 -11.78 4.71
C SER A 120 14.35 -10.90 5.08
N LYS A 121 14.14 -10.77 6.40
CA LYS A 121 13.15 -9.88 6.98
C LYS A 121 13.67 -8.44 7.08
N TYR A 122 12.86 -7.49 6.63
CA TYR A 122 13.08 -6.05 6.74
C TYR A 122 12.01 -5.41 7.61
N HIS A 123 12.40 -4.51 8.50
CA HIS A 123 11.47 -3.64 9.22
C HIS A 123 11.49 -2.28 8.54
N VAL A 124 10.34 -1.80 8.11
CA VAL A 124 10.23 -0.58 7.29
C VAL A 124 9.21 0.36 7.89
N THR A 125 9.53 1.65 7.87
CA THR A 125 8.57 2.74 8.03
C THR A 125 8.57 3.54 6.73
N PHE A 126 7.42 3.57 6.05
CA PHE A 126 7.21 4.32 4.83
C PHE A 126 6.25 5.48 5.09
N GLU A 127 6.63 6.66 4.64
CA GLU A 127 5.95 7.93 4.87
C GLU A 127 5.81 8.71 3.56
N VAL A 128 4.62 9.26 3.34
CA VAL A 128 4.32 10.16 2.22
C VAL A 128 3.15 11.06 2.60
N LYS A 129 3.33 12.38 2.48
CA LYS A 129 2.41 13.37 3.06
C LYS A 129 2.15 13.06 4.55
N GLU A 130 0.88 12.97 4.95
CA GLU A 130 0.44 12.62 6.31
C GLU A 130 0.30 11.09 6.52
N ALA A 131 0.46 10.30 5.46
CA ALA A 131 0.32 8.84 5.54
C ALA A 131 1.62 8.20 6.02
N LYS A 132 1.47 7.20 6.89
CA LYS A 132 2.56 6.43 7.48
C LYS A 132 2.17 4.97 7.64
N VAL A 133 3.00 4.07 7.16
CA VAL A 133 2.88 2.63 7.40
C VAL A 133 4.18 2.09 7.96
N THR A 134 4.08 1.26 8.99
CA THR A 134 5.22 0.59 9.61
C THR A 134 4.93 -0.89 9.68
N GLY A 135 5.89 -1.70 9.23
CA GLY A 135 5.66 -3.14 9.10
C GLY A 135 6.95 -3.95 9.01
N SER A 136 6.75 -5.26 8.96
CA SER A 136 7.79 -6.23 8.67
C SER A 136 7.49 -6.92 7.35
N TYR A 137 8.48 -7.00 6.47
CA TYR A 137 8.34 -7.53 5.12
C TYR A 137 9.43 -8.57 4.88
N ILE A 138 9.09 -9.64 4.17
CA ILE A 138 10.05 -10.66 3.72
C ILE A 138 10.40 -10.32 2.27
N SER A 139 11.69 -10.38 1.95
CA SER A 139 12.13 -10.18 0.57
C SER A 139 11.68 -11.32 -0.32
N GLU A 140 10.94 -11.00 -1.38
CA GLU A 140 10.41 -11.94 -2.34
C GLU A 140 10.82 -11.53 -3.76
N ARG A 141 10.90 -12.50 -4.68
CA ARG A 141 11.25 -12.23 -6.08
C ARG A 141 10.00 -11.85 -6.87
N ASN A 142 10.08 -10.80 -7.67
CA ASN A 142 9.02 -10.48 -8.64
C ASN A 142 9.15 -11.34 -9.91
N GLN A 143 8.33 -11.06 -10.93
CA GLN A 143 8.33 -11.79 -12.20
C GLN A 143 9.66 -11.70 -12.98
N ASP A 144 10.43 -10.61 -12.76
CA ASP A 144 11.75 -10.40 -13.34
C ASP A 144 12.89 -10.99 -12.48
N ASP A 145 12.56 -11.81 -11.48
CA ASP A 145 13.49 -12.40 -10.52
C ASP A 145 14.23 -11.36 -9.64
N ILE A 146 13.61 -10.20 -9.40
CA ILE A 146 14.20 -9.09 -8.65
C ILE A 146 13.74 -9.14 -7.18
N PRO A 147 14.67 -9.28 -6.22
CA PRO A 147 14.31 -9.36 -4.81
C PRO A 147 13.84 -8.02 -4.25
N GLY A 148 12.70 -8.05 -3.58
CA GLY A 148 12.05 -6.86 -3.03
C GLY A 148 10.75 -7.19 -2.33
N PHE A 149 10.05 -6.17 -1.89
CA PHE A 149 8.77 -6.33 -1.21
C PHE A 149 7.93 -5.09 -1.35
N ASP A 150 6.63 -5.29 -1.37
CA ASP A 150 5.66 -4.22 -1.55
C ASP A 150 5.26 -3.65 -0.19
N VAL A 151 5.34 -2.34 -0.06
CA VAL A 151 4.91 -1.57 1.10
C VAL A 151 3.66 -0.79 0.70
N MET A 152 2.50 -1.40 0.98
CA MET A 152 1.19 -0.82 0.67
C MET A 152 0.74 0.14 1.77
N LEU A 153 0.13 1.25 1.37
CA LEU A 153 -0.52 2.19 2.27
C LEU A 153 -1.85 1.60 2.77
N ASN A 154 -2.22 1.92 4.01
CA ASN A 154 -3.51 1.49 4.57
C ASN A 154 -4.68 2.07 3.78
N GLU A 155 -4.54 3.33 3.33
CA GLU A 155 -5.46 4.00 2.44
C GLU A 155 -4.69 4.67 1.29
N PRO A 156 -5.23 4.69 0.06
CA PRO A 156 -4.59 5.38 -1.05
C PRO A 156 -4.37 6.86 -0.76
N VAL A 157 -3.21 7.38 -1.16
CA VAL A 157 -2.90 8.80 -1.04
C VAL A 157 -3.15 9.48 -2.38
N ILE A 158 -4.10 10.41 -2.42
CA ILE A 158 -4.38 11.21 -3.61
C ILE A 158 -3.19 12.12 -3.89
N LEU A 159 -2.66 12.03 -5.10
CA LEU A 159 -1.60 12.89 -5.62
C LEU A 159 -2.23 13.87 -6.59
N LYS A 160 -2.20 15.16 -6.26
CA LYS A 160 -2.73 16.17 -7.17
C LYS A 160 -1.78 16.35 -8.35
N GLN A 161 -2.33 16.76 -9.48
CA GLN A 161 -1.55 17.11 -10.66
C GLN A 161 -0.42 18.11 -10.31
N ASN A 162 0.81 17.75 -10.66
CA ASN A 162 2.05 18.52 -10.46
C ASN A 162 2.39 18.84 -9.00
N GLU A 163 1.72 18.20 -8.02
CA GLU A 163 2.11 18.29 -6.63
C GLU A 163 3.38 17.46 -6.40
N VAL A 164 4.40 18.10 -5.84
CA VAL A 164 5.63 17.42 -5.44
C VAL A 164 5.46 16.89 -4.02
N VAL A 165 5.58 15.57 -3.88
CA VAL A 165 5.60 14.88 -2.58
C VAL A 165 6.97 14.24 -2.36
N THR A 166 7.28 13.94 -1.10
CA THR A 166 8.47 13.16 -0.75
C THR A 166 8.05 11.77 -0.29
N LEU A 167 8.56 10.75 -0.97
CA LEU A 167 8.53 9.36 -0.53
C LEU A 167 9.70 9.16 0.44
N SER A 168 9.45 8.65 1.63
CA SER A 168 10.49 8.40 2.66
C SER A 168 10.36 6.97 3.18
N ALA A 169 11.43 6.18 3.10
CA ALA A 169 11.47 4.82 3.61
C ALA A 169 12.65 4.64 4.56
N THR A 170 12.36 4.48 5.85
CA THR A 170 13.36 4.09 6.86
C THR A 170 13.35 2.57 6.99
N MET A 171 14.47 1.92 6.67
CA MET A 171 14.58 0.47 6.65
C MET A 171 15.58 -0.02 7.70
N LYS A 172 15.32 -1.21 8.26
CA LYS A 172 16.26 -1.98 9.09
C LYS A 172 16.26 -3.43 8.62
N GLY A 173 17.42 -3.91 8.20
CA GLY A 173 17.60 -5.26 7.70
C GLY A 173 19.00 -5.45 7.10
N PRO A 174 19.27 -6.60 6.47
CA PRO A 174 20.51 -6.85 5.75
C PRO A 174 20.69 -5.89 4.56
N ARG A 175 21.87 -5.94 3.94
CA ARG A 175 22.13 -5.18 2.73
C ARG A 175 21.27 -5.71 1.57
N SER A 176 20.65 -4.81 0.82
CA SER A 176 19.73 -5.14 -0.28
C SER A 176 20.34 -4.86 -1.66
N TYR A 177 19.57 -5.20 -2.68
CA TYR A 177 19.71 -4.68 -4.04
C TYR A 177 19.41 -3.18 -4.07
N TYR A 178 19.77 -2.53 -5.17
CA TYR A 178 19.34 -1.18 -5.49
C TYR A 178 19.29 -0.97 -7.00
N GLY A 179 18.57 0.07 -7.41
CA GLY A 179 18.49 0.50 -8.79
C GLY A 179 19.65 1.39 -9.21
N LYS A 180 19.95 1.34 -10.51
CA LYS A 180 20.90 2.22 -11.22
C LYS A 180 20.29 2.62 -12.55
N ASN A 181 20.87 3.66 -13.16
CA ASN A 181 20.45 4.19 -14.45
C ASN A 181 18.94 4.50 -14.43
N GLY A 182 18.55 5.22 -13.39
CA GLY A 182 17.18 5.61 -13.16
C GLY A 182 16.74 6.66 -14.17
N SER A 183 15.50 6.55 -14.60
CA SER A 183 14.90 7.53 -15.52
C SER A 183 14.39 8.73 -14.70
N PRO A 184 14.62 9.98 -15.14
CA PRO A 184 14.07 11.16 -14.48
C PRO A 184 12.53 11.20 -14.56
N SER A 185 11.95 10.47 -15.51
CA SER A 185 10.49 10.31 -15.62
C SER A 185 10.11 8.97 -16.25
N VAL A 186 8.94 8.45 -15.89
CA VAL A 186 8.35 7.25 -16.50
C VAL A 186 6.90 7.54 -16.85
N THR A 187 6.44 7.07 -18.01
CA THR A 187 5.04 7.23 -18.45
C THR A 187 4.38 5.86 -18.55
N LEU A 188 3.21 5.72 -17.90
CA LEU A 188 2.37 4.53 -17.93
C LEU A 188 0.91 4.99 -18.04
N GLU A 189 0.12 4.38 -18.94
CA GLU A 189 -1.31 4.70 -19.15
C GLU A 189 -1.60 6.22 -19.29
N GLY A 190 -0.67 6.96 -19.88
CA GLY A 190 -0.78 8.41 -20.08
C GLY A 190 -0.60 9.26 -18.81
N VAL A 191 -0.15 8.67 -17.70
CA VAL A 191 0.36 9.36 -16.51
C VAL A 191 1.88 9.38 -16.56
N THR A 192 2.47 10.55 -16.44
CA THR A 192 3.92 10.73 -16.37
C THR A 192 4.31 11.04 -14.93
N ALA A 193 5.03 10.09 -14.33
CA ALA A 193 5.72 10.25 -13.06
C ALA A 193 7.08 10.92 -13.27
N THR A 194 7.40 11.92 -12.46
CA THR A 194 8.69 12.64 -12.48
C THR A 194 9.37 12.51 -11.12
N PHE A 195 10.67 12.21 -11.13
CA PHE A 195 11.49 11.99 -9.95
C PHE A 195 12.50 13.10 -9.75
N GLY A 196 12.67 13.53 -8.50
CA GLY A 196 13.64 14.54 -8.10
C GLY A 196 14.40 14.13 -6.84
N ASP A 197 15.52 14.81 -6.60
CA ASP A 197 16.27 14.65 -5.37
C ASP A 197 15.46 15.13 -4.15
N SER A 198 15.63 14.42 -3.03
CA SER A 198 15.11 14.88 -1.74
C SER A 198 15.88 16.10 -1.25
N PRO A 199 15.22 17.15 -0.72
CA PRO A 199 15.90 18.33 -0.18
C PRO A 199 16.55 18.10 1.19
N SER A 200 16.32 16.94 1.81
CA SER A 200 16.70 16.63 3.19
C SER A 200 17.59 15.39 3.28
N THR A 201 18.01 15.05 4.51
CA THR A 201 18.77 13.84 4.82
C THR A 201 18.21 12.62 4.10
N ASN A 202 19.11 11.87 3.47
CA ASN A 202 18.76 10.79 2.57
C ASN A 202 19.92 9.78 2.54
N ASN A 203 19.60 8.49 2.44
CA ASN A 203 20.54 7.37 2.45
C ASN A 203 21.20 7.13 1.07
N GLY A 204 21.26 8.17 0.21
CA GLY A 204 21.88 8.13 -1.11
C GLY A 204 20.91 7.88 -2.28
N THR A 205 19.61 7.71 -2.01
CA THR A 205 18.60 7.54 -3.05
C THR A 205 18.43 8.83 -3.87
N SER A 206 18.43 8.71 -5.19
CA SER A 206 18.29 9.82 -6.13
C SER A 206 17.47 9.37 -7.33
N PRO A 207 17.10 10.25 -8.27
CA PRO A 207 16.50 9.86 -9.52
C PRO A 207 17.31 8.80 -10.28
N ASP A 208 18.65 8.82 -10.19
CA ASP A 208 19.54 7.88 -10.92
C ASP A 208 19.75 6.53 -10.21
N ARG A 209 19.74 6.49 -8.86
CA ARG A 209 20.08 5.26 -8.10
C ARG A 209 19.40 5.16 -6.74
N GLY A 210 19.34 3.96 -6.19
CA GLY A 210 18.91 3.71 -4.79
C GLY A 210 17.65 2.86 -4.66
N GLN A 211 16.82 3.17 -3.67
CA GLN A 211 15.57 2.46 -3.34
C GLN A 211 14.37 2.95 -4.14
N PHE A 212 13.15 2.48 -3.81
CA PHE A 212 11.92 2.69 -4.55
C PHE A 212 12.03 2.15 -5.99
N ASP A 213 12.08 0.83 -6.13
CA ASP A 213 12.15 0.19 -7.45
C ASP A 213 10.91 0.54 -8.25
N GLU A 214 9.74 0.19 -7.71
CA GLU A 214 8.45 0.38 -8.36
C GLU A 214 7.58 1.35 -7.56
N ILE A 215 6.82 2.17 -8.28
CA ILE A 215 5.72 2.96 -7.73
C ILE A 215 4.42 2.26 -8.12
N ILE A 216 3.48 2.13 -7.17
CA ILE A 216 2.23 1.40 -7.35
C ILE A 216 1.08 2.41 -7.27
N LEU A 217 0.36 2.60 -8.38
CA LEU A 217 -0.69 3.60 -8.55
C LEU A 217 -2.03 2.94 -8.93
N ASP A 218 -3.10 3.71 -8.72
CA ASP A 218 -4.41 3.53 -9.35
C ASP A 218 -4.65 4.76 -10.23
N ILE A 219 -4.64 4.54 -11.56
CA ILE A 219 -4.63 5.57 -12.62
C ILE A 219 -6.03 5.81 -13.20
#